data_AF-A0A9D2A1U9-F1
#
_entry.id   AF-A0A9D2A1U9-F1
#
_cell.length_a   1.000
_cell.length_b   1.000
_cell.length_c   1.000
_cell.angle_alpha   90.00
_cell.angle_beta   90.00
_cell.angle_gamma   90.00
#
_symmetry.space_group_name_H-M   'P 1'
#
loop_
_entity.id
_entity.type
_entity.pdbx_description
1 polymer ?
#
loop_
_entity_poly.entity_id
_entity_poly.type
_entity_poly.pdbx_seq_one_letter_code
_entity_poly.pdbx_strand_id
1 'polypeptide(L)'
;MKRLSVFLSLLATAILLAAQVKDDRDSLALLENKVWKARLPENTQTAYETEFRDGQWISALLYQGERHEMIRSYVLLRDTLEETDSGKKFKILGLTDSTLVFRYLPTSLTIGVGPVEFTTDNSAAGQRANEHRLDSIWRRELIWNLGVLDKSGKPMRDTSAIERPRWVNWGEDLERYFVSQMRYPEALLKQNRAGYSVVMFTVDTLGLPRGINCLTSTREEFGREVVRLLKELPHGQPCWDATGRRMECLYAVYVPFLPQHYRDRLKADSIREEEHKQMFITWDAPARFPDKNPLAIRNYIARRLKYDPSLLGEKTQTRGVYSISIDSYGEVKETKVIRSCGIEAWDKQVIDIIRSMPRWIPATNSRGKGEYRDEYYALPFIFRNDKRLIAHTAEKHLEAGVPVCYLNERGDTIVPYGKYRFCQTDTIRRIGFVYENKAHQPRIICLDTEGKKLFYVFPYDNGPDYAQEGVFRITDEEGRIGFADTLGTVLIRPQYKFATPFRNGKAKATFSGSWKQEGEHRYWDSSEWFYIDKAGIAQ
;
A
#
# COMPACT_ATOMS: atom_id res chain seq x y z
N MET A 1 14.22 75.72 -51.31
CA MET A 1 15.66 75.39 -51.18
C MET A 1 15.87 74.65 -49.87
N LYS A 2 16.42 73.41 -49.94
CA LYS A 2 17.34 72.72 -49.00
C LYS A 2 17.19 73.03 -47.50
N ARG A 3 17.02 72.10 -46.55
CA ARG A 3 17.39 70.68 -46.42
C ARG A 3 16.62 70.10 -45.22
N LEU A 4 15.97 68.95 -45.39
CA LEU A 4 15.49 68.08 -44.32
C LEU A 4 15.78 66.65 -44.78
N SER A 5 16.88 66.03 -44.33
CA SER A 5 17.20 64.60 -44.50
C SER A 5 18.65 64.29 -44.12
N VAL A 6 18.96 64.25 -42.83
CA VAL A 6 20.16 63.56 -42.31
C VAL A 6 19.81 62.96 -40.96
N PHE A 7 19.00 61.89 -40.92
CA PHE A 7 18.88 61.03 -39.73
C PHE A 7 18.41 59.59 -40.00
N LEU A 8 18.40 59.14 -41.27
CA LEU A 8 18.01 57.75 -41.63
C LEU A 8 19.17 56.86 -42.13
N SER A 9 20.39 57.36 -42.27
CA SER A 9 21.51 56.57 -42.84
C SER A 9 22.44 55.92 -41.81
N LEU A 10 22.25 56.17 -40.52
CA LEU A 10 23.03 55.55 -39.42
C LEU A 10 22.27 54.44 -38.67
N LEU A 11 20.94 54.35 -38.83
CA LEU A 11 20.14 53.26 -38.26
C LEU A 11 20.07 52.03 -39.19
N ALA A 12 20.15 52.23 -40.50
CA ALA A 12 20.10 51.15 -41.49
C ALA A 12 21.43 50.39 -41.67
N THR A 13 22.56 51.02 -41.31
CA THR A 13 23.89 50.40 -41.37
C THR A 13 24.27 49.64 -40.09
N ALA A 14 23.57 49.89 -38.97
CA ALA A 14 23.67 49.08 -37.76
C ALA A 14 22.79 47.81 -37.79
N ILE A 15 21.75 47.77 -38.64
CA ILE A 15 20.85 46.61 -38.79
C ILE A 15 21.33 45.63 -39.87
N LEU A 16 22.23 46.03 -40.78
CA LEU A 16 22.84 45.12 -41.77
C LEU A 16 24.20 44.53 -41.37
N LEU A 17 24.75 44.90 -40.21
CA LEU A 17 26.02 44.34 -39.69
C LEU A 17 25.85 43.49 -38.42
N ALA A 18 24.64 42.99 -38.19
CA ALA A 18 24.34 41.94 -37.20
C ALA A 18 23.89 40.63 -37.85
N ALA A 19 24.21 40.43 -39.14
CA ALA A 19 24.29 39.09 -39.72
C ALA A 19 25.53 38.40 -39.12
N GLN A 20 25.40 38.05 -37.84
CA GLN A 20 26.39 37.37 -37.04
C GLN A 20 26.89 36.15 -37.80
N VAL A 21 28.20 35.95 -37.76
CA VAL A 21 28.81 34.63 -37.94
C VAL A 21 28.12 33.72 -36.92
N LYS A 22 27.08 33.03 -37.38
CA LYS A 22 26.32 32.09 -36.60
C LYS A 22 27.22 30.86 -36.48
N ASP A 23 27.69 30.58 -35.27
CA ASP A 23 28.44 29.35 -35.01
C ASP A 23 27.62 28.16 -35.53
N ASP A 24 28.27 27.15 -36.11
CA ASP A 24 27.61 25.98 -36.68
C ASP A 24 26.66 25.34 -35.66
N ARG A 25 27.01 25.46 -34.36
CA ARG A 25 26.20 25.00 -33.23
C ARG A 25 24.87 25.73 -33.08
N ASP A 26 24.82 27.04 -33.29
CA ASP A 26 23.60 27.86 -33.16
C ASP A 26 22.66 27.65 -34.36
N SER A 27 23.22 27.40 -35.54
CA SER A 27 22.45 27.03 -36.73
C SER A 27 21.85 25.63 -36.58
N LEU A 28 22.65 24.64 -36.15
CA LEU A 28 22.19 23.27 -35.88
C LEU A 28 21.08 23.26 -34.82
N ALA A 29 21.27 24.07 -33.78
CA ALA A 29 20.33 24.31 -32.71
C ALA A 29 18.93 24.74 -33.18
N LEU A 30 18.84 25.55 -34.22
CA LEU A 30 17.55 26.03 -34.75
C LEU A 30 16.95 25.04 -35.75
N LEU A 31 17.82 24.37 -36.51
CA LEU A 31 17.46 23.44 -37.58
C LEU A 31 16.92 22.11 -37.05
N GLU A 32 17.54 21.55 -36.01
CA GLU A 32 17.27 20.18 -35.58
C GLU A 32 16.08 20.03 -34.62
N ASN A 33 15.60 18.78 -34.51
CA ASN A 33 14.59 18.32 -33.56
C ASN A 33 13.22 19.00 -33.73
N LYS A 34 12.90 19.42 -34.96
CA LYS A 34 11.62 20.02 -35.34
C LYS A 34 11.18 19.48 -36.69
N VAL A 35 9.86 19.42 -36.89
CA VAL A 35 9.28 19.08 -38.18
C VAL A 35 9.07 20.36 -38.99
N TRP A 36 9.73 20.42 -40.13
CA TRP A 36 9.66 21.48 -41.12
C TRP A 36 8.70 21.08 -42.23
N LYS A 37 7.65 21.86 -42.47
CA LYS A 37 6.66 21.62 -43.52
C LYS A 37 6.89 22.58 -44.67
N ALA A 38 7.07 22.05 -45.88
CA ALA A 38 7.24 22.88 -47.07
C ALA A 38 5.98 23.69 -47.35
N ARG A 39 6.16 24.95 -47.74
CA ARG A 39 5.10 25.77 -48.32
C ARG A 39 4.91 25.37 -49.78
N LEU A 40 3.89 24.55 -50.03
CA LEU A 40 3.48 24.14 -51.37
C LEU A 40 2.25 24.95 -51.82
N PRO A 41 2.00 25.10 -53.13
CA PRO A 41 0.80 25.78 -53.63
C PRO A 41 -0.49 25.15 -53.12
N GLU A 42 -1.51 25.97 -52.82
CA GLU A 42 -2.76 25.58 -52.13
C GLU A 42 -3.57 24.46 -52.80
N ASN A 43 -3.31 24.15 -54.08
CA ASN A 43 -4.02 23.10 -54.84
C ASN A 43 -3.29 21.74 -54.92
N THR A 44 -2.27 21.50 -54.10
CA THR A 44 -1.52 20.24 -54.12
C THR A 44 -2.05 19.26 -53.06
N GLN A 45 -2.46 18.06 -53.46
CA GLN A 45 -2.77 16.94 -52.53
C GLN A 45 -1.49 16.32 -51.93
N THR A 46 -0.44 17.11 -51.80
CA THR A 46 0.91 16.66 -51.47
C THR A 46 1.40 17.49 -50.30
N ALA A 47 1.86 16.84 -49.24
CA ALA A 47 2.58 17.50 -48.16
C ALA A 47 4.00 16.97 -48.14
N TYR A 48 4.98 17.88 -48.05
CA TYR A 48 6.37 17.52 -47.87
C TYR A 48 6.83 18.01 -46.50
N GLU A 49 7.22 17.09 -45.64
CA GLU A 49 7.73 17.35 -44.31
C GLU A 49 9.18 16.88 -44.21
N THR A 50 9.96 17.56 -43.38
CA THR A 50 11.33 17.15 -43.13
C THR A 50 11.76 17.43 -41.70
N GLU A 51 12.63 16.59 -41.18
CA GLU A 51 13.23 16.71 -39.86
C GLU A 51 14.74 16.49 -39.98
N PHE A 52 15.50 17.32 -39.28
CA PHE A 52 16.93 17.14 -39.08
C PHE A 52 17.15 16.69 -37.64
N ARG A 53 17.89 15.59 -37.45
CA ARG A 53 18.17 15.04 -36.10
C ARG A 53 19.46 14.24 -36.12
N ASP A 54 20.41 14.59 -35.26
CA ASP A 54 21.65 13.83 -35.01
C ASP A 54 22.42 13.48 -36.31
N GLY A 55 22.50 14.44 -37.24
CA GLY A 55 23.16 14.24 -38.55
C GLY A 55 22.34 13.45 -39.56
N GLN A 56 21.08 13.09 -39.26
CA GLN A 56 20.12 12.50 -40.20
C GLN A 56 19.13 13.55 -40.70
N TRP A 57 18.91 13.54 -42.01
CA TRP A 57 17.89 14.29 -42.71
C TRP A 57 16.78 13.31 -43.13
N ILE A 58 15.66 13.39 -42.41
CA ILE A 58 14.47 12.59 -42.67
C ILE A 58 13.51 13.45 -43.48
N SER A 59 13.08 12.97 -44.64
CA SER A 59 12.06 13.62 -45.45
C SER A 59 10.88 12.69 -45.69
N ALA A 60 9.67 13.19 -45.48
CA ALA A 60 8.43 12.47 -45.68
C ALA A 60 7.58 13.18 -46.74
N LEU A 61 7.23 12.45 -47.80
CA LEU A 61 6.27 12.87 -48.81
C LEU A 61 4.94 12.17 -48.52
N LEU A 62 3.90 12.96 -48.24
CA LEU A 62 2.53 12.48 -48.20
C LEU A 62 1.89 12.76 -49.56
N TYR A 63 1.48 11.70 -50.26
CA TYR A 63 0.80 11.78 -51.55
C TYR A 63 -0.36 10.78 -51.56
N GLN A 64 -1.58 11.24 -51.85
CA GLN A 64 -2.79 10.39 -51.93
C GLN A 64 -3.04 9.48 -50.72
N GLY A 65 -2.64 9.91 -49.52
CA GLY A 65 -2.81 9.15 -48.27
C GLY A 65 -1.68 8.16 -47.96
N GLU A 66 -0.73 7.96 -48.87
CA GLU A 66 0.49 7.18 -48.63
C GLU A 66 1.63 8.09 -48.17
N ARG A 67 2.39 7.62 -47.16
CA ARG A 67 3.55 8.33 -46.60
C ARG A 67 4.82 7.61 -47.03
N HIS A 68 5.62 8.26 -47.85
CA HIS A 68 6.93 7.77 -48.29
C HIS A 68 8.03 8.51 -47.54
N GLU A 69 8.84 7.78 -46.76
CA GLU A 69 9.96 8.34 -46.01
C GLU A 69 11.29 8.03 -46.67
N MET A 70 12.20 9.00 -46.64
CA MET A 70 13.60 8.85 -47.04
C MET A 70 14.48 9.38 -45.92
N ILE A 71 15.49 8.61 -45.55
CA ILE A 71 16.49 8.98 -44.55
C ILE A 71 17.82 9.13 -45.28
N ARG A 72 18.47 10.28 -45.08
CA ARG A 72 19.80 10.61 -45.61
C ARG A 72 20.68 11.11 -44.49
N SER A 73 21.99 11.00 -44.66
CA SER A 73 22.95 11.61 -43.75
C SER A 73 23.35 13.01 -44.23
N TYR A 74 23.55 13.94 -43.30
CA TYR A 74 23.91 15.32 -43.62
C TYR A 74 25.01 15.87 -42.70
N VAL A 75 25.78 16.83 -43.22
CA VAL A 75 26.70 17.65 -42.44
C VAL A 75 26.34 19.12 -42.67
N LEU A 76 26.32 19.90 -41.59
CA LEU A 76 26.13 21.35 -41.66
C LEU A 76 27.50 22.04 -41.56
N LEU A 77 27.86 22.78 -42.61
CA LEU A 77 29.08 23.59 -42.69
C LEU A 77 28.64 25.05 -42.89
N ARG A 78 28.62 25.85 -41.82
CA ARG A 78 28.12 27.22 -41.81
C ARG A 78 26.68 27.34 -42.29
N ASP A 79 26.51 27.82 -43.51
CA ASP A 79 25.23 28.02 -44.18
C ASP A 79 24.96 26.96 -45.26
N THR A 80 25.80 25.92 -45.34
CA THR A 80 25.71 24.88 -46.37
C THR A 80 25.43 23.53 -45.73
N LEU A 81 24.32 22.93 -46.13
CA LEU A 81 23.95 21.56 -45.79
C LEU A 81 24.40 20.63 -46.91
N GLU A 82 25.25 19.67 -46.58
CA GLU A 82 25.78 18.69 -47.52
C GLU A 82 25.23 17.30 -47.19
N GLU A 83 24.49 16.72 -48.13
CA GLU A 83 24.02 15.33 -48.05
C GLU A 83 25.22 14.41 -48.31
N THR A 84 25.63 13.65 -47.31
CA THR A 84 26.86 12.83 -47.41
C THR A 84 26.69 11.66 -48.36
N ASP A 85 25.46 11.15 -48.52
CA ASP A 85 25.18 9.96 -49.33
C ASP A 85 25.23 10.26 -50.84
N SER A 86 24.76 11.45 -51.25
CA SER A 86 24.70 11.84 -52.67
C SER A 86 25.62 12.99 -53.05
N GLY A 87 26.31 13.61 -52.08
CA GLY A 87 27.16 14.79 -52.30
C GLY A 87 26.37 16.06 -52.66
N LYS A 88 25.04 16.03 -52.55
CA LYS A 88 24.18 17.17 -52.87
C LYS A 88 24.37 18.28 -51.85
N LYS A 89 24.52 19.51 -52.33
CA LYS A 89 24.74 20.69 -51.47
C LYS A 89 23.52 21.60 -51.51
N PHE A 90 23.14 22.11 -50.35
CA PHE A 90 22.00 22.98 -50.17
C PHE A 90 22.46 24.21 -49.39
N LYS A 91 22.23 25.40 -49.94
CA LYS A 91 22.54 26.66 -49.26
C LYS A 91 21.33 27.13 -48.46
N ILE A 92 21.51 27.28 -47.15
CA ILE A 92 20.55 27.91 -46.25
C ILE A 92 20.57 29.41 -46.51
N LEU A 93 19.44 29.95 -46.99
CA LEU A 93 19.25 31.36 -47.30
C LEU A 93 18.57 32.10 -46.14
N GLY A 94 17.82 31.39 -45.30
CA GLY A 94 17.17 31.94 -44.11
C GLY A 94 16.87 30.84 -43.10
N LEU A 95 17.19 31.08 -41.83
CA LEU A 95 16.92 30.14 -40.74
C LEU A 95 16.55 30.92 -39.47
N THR A 96 15.29 30.83 -39.09
CA THR A 96 14.71 31.37 -37.85
C THR A 96 14.12 30.24 -37.01
N ASP A 97 13.47 30.58 -35.90
CA ASP A 97 12.78 29.58 -35.06
C ASP A 97 11.57 28.91 -35.72
N SER A 98 10.99 29.54 -36.75
CA SER A 98 9.76 29.11 -37.42
C SER A 98 9.87 28.97 -38.93
N THR A 99 10.92 29.50 -39.55
CA THR A 99 11.14 29.46 -41.00
C THR A 99 12.51 28.93 -41.37
N LEU A 100 12.55 28.08 -42.40
CA LEU A 100 13.76 27.56 -43.02
C LEU A 100 13.65 27.73 -44.52
N VAL A 101 14.62 28.38 -45.14
CA VAL A 101 14.69 28.56 -46.58
C VAL A 101 16.03 28.04 -47.03
N PHE A 102 16.03 27.02 -47.90
CA PHE A 102 17.25 26.54 -48.51
C PHE A 102 17.09 26.31 -50.01
N ARG A 103 18.21 26.39 -50.73
CA ARG A 103 18.29 26.24 -52.19
C ARG A 103 19.31 25.17 -52.54
N TYR A 104 18.91 24.21 -53.36
CA TYR A 104 19.82 23.21 -53.91
C TYR A 104 20.86 23.87 -54.83
N LEU A 105 22.12 23.44 -54.70
CA LEU A 105 23.26 23.87 -55.51
C LEU A 105 23.61 22.73 -56.50
N PRO A 106 23.10 22.78 -57.73
CA PRO A 106 23.33 21.70 -58.70
C PRO A 106 24.77 21.68 -59.19
N THR A 107 25.31 20.49 -59.41
CA THR A 107 26.66 20.25 -59.97
C THR A 107 26.72 20.38 -61.50
N SER A 108 25.57 20.49 -62.18
CA SER A 108 25.43 20.72 -63.61
C SER A 108 24.26 21.68 -63.90
N LEU A 109 24.22 22.29 -65.08
CA LEU A 109 23.20 23.30 -65.42
C LEU A 109 21.78 22.69 -65.34
N THR A 110 21.01 23.09 -64.31
CA THR A 110 19.65 22.60 -64.07
C THR A 110 18.68 23.79 -64.09
N ILE A 111 17.67 23.75 -64.96
CA ILE A 111 16.64 24.80 -65.06
C ILE A 111 15.58 24.56 -63.98
N GLY A 112 15.17 25.62 -63.26
CA GLY A 112 14.03 25.56 -62.32
C GLY A 112 14.35 25.32 -60.84
N VAL A 113 15.61 25.45 -60.40
CA VAL A 113 16.01 25.24 -58.99
C VAL A 113 15.79 26.52 -58.15
N GLY A 114 14.53 26.77 -57.76
CA GLY A 114 14.17 27.85 -56.83
C GLY A 114 14.47 27.51 -55.36
N PRO A 115 14.55 28.50 -54.47
CA PRO A 115 14.58 28.26 -53.04
C PRO A 115 13.25 27.66 -52.56
N VAL A 116 13.30 26.72 -51.61
CA VAL A 116 12.12 26.13 -50.98
C VAL A 116 12.00 26.67 -49.56
N GLU A 117 10.81 27.18 -49.23
CA GLU A 117 10.48 27.66 -47.89
C GLU A 117 9.76 26.57 -47.10
N PHE A 118 10.20 26.39 -45.87
CA PHE A 118 9.62 25.52 -44.87
C PHE A 118 9.20 26.32 -43.65
N THR A 119 8.16 25.84 -42.99
CA THR A 119 7.65 26.40 -41.75
C THR A 119 7.47 25.34 -40.69
N THR A 120 7.57 25.72 -39.43
CA THR A 120 7.26 24.85 -38.30
C THR A 120 6.31 25.56 -37.34
N ASP A 121 5.43 24.80 -36.69
CA ASP A 121 4.50 25.35 -35.71
C ASP A 121 5.25 25.69 -34.42
N ASN A 122 5.65 26.95 -34.32
CA ASN A 122 6.33 27.49 -33.16
C ASN A 122 5.37 28.09 -32.12
N SER A 123 4.05 27.85 -32.23
CA SER A 123 3.10 28.19 -31.18
C SER A 123 3.37 27.40 -29.89
N ALA A 124 2.88 27.86 -28.75
CA ALA A 124 3.03 27.11 -27.49
C ALA A 124 2.40 25.70 -27.56
N ALA A 125 1.34 25.52 -28.35
CA ALA A 125 0.72 24.20 -28.57
C ALA A 125 1.62 23.32 -29.46
N GLY A 126 2.14 23.87 -30.56
CA GLY A 126 3.08 23.19 -31.46
C GLY A 126 4.37 22.76 -30.76
N GLN A 127 4.93 23.63 -29.92
CA GLN A 127 6.11 23.33 -29.11
C GLN A 127 5.87 22.18 -28.13
N ARG A 128 4.72 22.13 -27.45
CA ARG A 128 4.35 21.00 -26.58
C ARG A 128 4.18 19.70 -27.36
N ALA A 129 3.50 19.75 -28.50
CA ALA A 129 3.33 18.58 -29.36
C ALA A 129 4.68 18.05 -29.86
N ASN A 130 5.61 18.94 -30.21
CA ASN A 130 6.97 18.57 -30.59
C ASN A 130 7.77 17.97 -29.42
N GLU A 131 7.65 18.52 -28.20
CA GLU A 131 8.28 17.95 -27.00
C GLU A 131 7.79 16.53 -26.71
N HIS A 132 6.48 16.28 -26.75
CA HIS A 132 5.93 14.92 -26.58
C HIS A 132 6.42 13.95 -27.65
N ARG A 133 6.51 14.42 -28.90
CA ARG A 133 7.02 13.64 -30.03
C ARG A 133 8.48 13.26 -29.81
N LEU A 134 9.32 14.23 -29.45
CA LEU A 134 10.75 14.01 -29.18
C LEU A 134 10.96 13.07 -27.99
N ASP A 135 10.24 13.29 -26.88
CA ASP A 135 10.33 12.41 -25.70
C ASP A 135 9.95 10.96 -26.05
N SER A 136 8.89 10.78 -26.85
CA SER A 136 8.47 9.45 -27.35
C SER A 136 9.53 8.79 -28.25
N ILE A 137 10.21 9.57 -29.09
CA ILE A 137 11.31 9.08 -29.93
C ILE A 137 12.49 8.67 -29.05
N TRP A 138 12.97 9.56 -28.18
CA TRP A 138 14.11 9.29 -27.31
C TRP A 138 13.90 8.08 -26.41
N ARG A 139 12.70 7.89 -25.86
CA ARG A 139 12.37 6.70 -25.07
C ARG A 139 12.38 5.41 -25.88
N ARG A 140 12.03 5.47 -27.17
CA ARG A 140 12.04 4.29 -28.07
C ARG A 140 13.44 3.93 -28.54
N GLU A 141 14.28 4.94 -28.74
CA GLU A 141 15.69 4.79 -29.11
C GLU A 141 16.58 4.50 -27.89
N LEU A 142 16.02 4.57 -26.67
CA LEU A 142 16.73 4.31 -25.44
C LEU A 142 17.17 2.83 -25.36
N ILE A 143 18.48 2.63 -25.29
CA ILE A 143 19.08 1.29 -25.17
C ILE A 143 19.29 0.84 -23.72
N TRP A 144 18.97 1.70 -22.75
CA TRP A 144 19.22 1.47 -21.33
C TRP A 144 18.02 0.84 -20.63
N ASN A 145 18.31 -0.14 -19.76
CA ASN A 145 17.32 -0.67 -18.83
C ASN A 145 16.99 0.39 -17.77
N LEU A 146 15.71 0.61 -17.49
CA LEU A 146 15.23 1.58 -16.50
C LEU A 146 14.63 0.89 -15.27
N GLY A 147 14.62 1.60 -14.15
CA GLY A 147 14.11 1.12 -12.87
C GLY A 147 15.16 0.34 -12.07
N VAL A 148 14.69 -0.65 -11.30
CA VAL A 148 15.53 -1.48 -10.42
C VAL A 148 16.24 -2.56 -11.22
N LEU A 149 17.57 -2.60 -11.11
CA LEU A 149 18.47 -3.48 -11.84
C LEU A 149 19.26 -4.38 -10.88
N ASP A 150 19.65 -5.55 -11.37
CA ASP A 150 20.58 -6.43 -10.65
C ASP A 150 22.04 -5.91 -10.73
N LYS A 151 22.96 -6.60 -10.06
CA LYS A 151 24.40 -6.24 -10.04
C LYS A 151 25.07 -6.27 -11.42
N SER A 152 24.45 -6.93 -12.41
CA SER A 152 24.92 -6.97 -13.80
C SER A 152 24.31 -5.87 -14.68
N GLY A 153 23.44 -5.01 -14.13
CA GLY A 153 22.75 -3.95 -14.87
C GLY A 153 21.56 -4.44 -15.70
N LYS A 154 21.09 -5.67 -15.47
CA LYS A 154 19.90 -6.22 -16.14
C LYS A 154 18.65 -5.94 -15.31
N PRO A 155 17.46 -5.81 -15.94
CA PRO A 155 16.22 -5.70 -15.20
C PRO A 155 16.06 -6.93 -14.30
N MET A 156 15.70 -6.72 -13.05
CA MET A 156 15.41 -7.83 -12.15
C MET A 156 14.22 -8.63 -12.72
N ARG A 157 14.47 -9.87 -13.15
CA ARG A 157 13.49 -10.71 -13.86
C ARG A 157 12.30 -11.12 -13.00
N ASP A 158 12.49 -11.21 -11.70
CA ASP A 158 11.43 -11.45 -10.72
C ASP A 158 11.41 -10.30 -9.72
N THR A 159 10.53 -9.32 -9.96
CA THR A 159 10.26 -8.25 -9.01
C THR A 159 9.11 -8.56 -8.06
N SER A 160 8.51 -9.75 -8.14
CA SER A 160 7.45 -10.17 -7.21
C SER A 160 8.01 -10.62 -5.86
N ALA A 161 9.27 -11.03 -5.85
CA ALA A 161 10.02 -11.44 -4.65
C ALA A 161 10.72 -10.28 -3.93
N ILE A 162 10.61 -9.04 -4.40
CA ILE A 162 11.25 -7.87 -3.77
C ILE A 162 10.26 -6.72 -3.61
N GLU A 163 10.47 -5.90 -2.57
CA GLU A 163 9.81 -4.60 -2.48
C GLU A 163 10.75 -3.51 -2.99
N ARG A 164 10.27 -2.70 -3.94
CA ARG A 164 11.08 -1.68 -4.60
C ARG A 164 11.29 -0.45 -3.71
N PRO A 165 12.40 0.29 -3.93
CA PRO A 165 12.61 1.56 -3.26
C PRO A 165 11.45 2.52 -3.46
N ARG A 166 11.10 3.27 -2.42
CA ARG A 166 9.94 4.16 -2.42
C ARG A 166 10.19 5.46 -1.67
N TRP A 167 9.69 6.57 -2.19
CA TRP A 167 9.71 7.89 -1.58
C TRP A 167 8.29 8.38 -1.29
N VAL A 168 8.14 9.17 -0.22
CA VAL A 168 6.81 9.60 0.28
C VAL A 168 5.97 10.28 -0.81
N ASN A 169 6.54 11.26 -1.52
CA ASN A 169 5.79 12.07 -2.48
C ASN A 169 5.79 11.51 -3.91
N TRP A 170 6.74 10.64 -4.25
CA TRP A 170 6.94 10.16 -5.62
C TRP A 170 6.72 8.66 -5.80
N GLY A 171 6.47 7.93 -4.71
CA GLY A 171 6.29 6.49 -4.75
C GLY A 171 7.56 5.82 -5.27
N GLU A 172 7.42 4.90 -6.23
CA GLU A 172 8.52 4.17 -6.86
C GLU A 172 9.08 4.89 -8.10
N ASP A 173 8.47 6.00 -8.50
CA ASP A 173 8.74 6.70 -9.76
C ASP A 173 9.58 7.96 -9.53
N LEU A 174 10.90 7.79 -9.62
CA LEU A 174 11.84 8.90 -9.48
C LEU A 174 11.82 9.89 -10.65
N GLU A 175 11.25 9.54 -11.80
CA GLU A 175 11.08 10.52 -12.89
C GLU A 175 10.24 11.71 -12.40
N ARG A 176 9.18 11.44 -11.62
CA ARG A 176 8.36 12.47 -10.97
C ARG A 176 9.16 13.33 -10.01
N TYR A 177 10.11 12.74 -9.27
CA TYR A 177 11.01 13.50 -8.40
C TYR A 177 11.81 14.51 -9.22
N PHE A 178 12.50 14.05 -10.25
CA PHE A 178 13.31 14.92 -11.10
C PHE A 178 12.47 16.00 -11.75
N VAL A 179 11.36 15.66 -12.41
CA VAL A 179 10.50 16.65 -13.07
C VAL A 179 9.96 17.69 -12.08
N SER A 180 9.56 17.27 -10.87
CA SER A 180 9.02 18.18 -9.85
C SER A 180 10.07 19.11 -9.24
N GLN A 181 11.31 18.64 -9.04
CA GLN A 181 12.36 19.39 -8.34
C GLN A 181 13.37 20.06 -9.27
N MET A 182 13.34 19.74 -10.56
CA MET A 182 14.29 20.24 -11.55
C MET A 182 14.24 21.74 -11.66
N ARG A 183 15.43 22.33 -11.71
CA ARG A 183 15.72 23.69 -12.15
C ARG A 183 16.27 23.62 -13.56
N TYR A 184 15.51 24.16 -14.51
CA TYR A 184 15.94 24.13 -15.90
C TYR A 184 17.15 25.07 -16.10
N PRO A 185 18.22 24.66 -16.79
CA PRO A 185 19.32 25.55 -17.12
C PRO A 185 18.83 26.77 -17.91
N GLU A 186 19.02 27.98 -17.38
CA GLU A 186 18.37 29.20 -17.87
C GLU A 186 18.69 29.49 -19.35
N ALA A 187 19.95 29.30 -19.75
CA ALA A 187 20.39 29.49 -21.13
C ALA A 187 19.66 28.56 -22.12
N LEU A 188 19.49 27.29 -21.73
CA LEU A 188 18.81 26.28 -22.55
C LEU A 188 17.28 26.50 -22.56
N LEU A 189 16.71 26.97 -21.45
CA LEU A 189 15.30 27.32 -21.36
C LEU A 189 14.95 28.49 -22.29
N LYS A 190 15.79 29.53 -22.33
CA LYS A 190 15.62 30.69 -23.25
C LYS A 190 15.62 30.27 -24.71
N GLN A 191 16.42 29.24 -25.05
CA GLN A 191 16.52 28.69 -26.40
C GLN A 191 15.48 27.59 -26.70
N ASN A 192 14.58 27.27 -25.75
CA ASN A 192 13.64 26.14 -25.86
C ASN A 192 14.34 24.82 -26.23
N ARG A 193 15.56 24.61 -25.72
CA ARG A 193 16.32 23.40 -26.01
C ARG A 193 15.80 22.25 -25.17
N ALA A 194 15.07 21.32 -25.79
CA ALA A 194 14.68 20.07 -25.16
C ALA A 194 15.81 19.04 -25.16
N GLY A 195 15.70 18.04 -24.28
CA GLY A 195 16.62 16.91 -24.24
C GLY A 195 16.29 15.95 -23.11
N TYR A 196 17.26 15.10 -22.77
CA TYR A 196 17.12 14.15 -21.68
C TYR A 196 18.47 13.81 -21.08
N SER A 197 18.43 13.20 -19.90
CA SER A 197 19.59 12.57 -19.27
C SER A 197 19.20 11.20 -18.73
N VAL A 198 20.11 10.24 -18.81
CA VAL A 198 19.96 8.91 -18.21
C VAL A 198 21.04 8.76 -17.16
N VAL A 199 20.61 8.48 -15.93
CA VAL A 199 21.50 8.32 -14.78
C VAL A 199 21.30 6.95 -14.17
N MET A 200 22.37 6.38 -13.64
CA MET A 200 22.37 5.14 -12.91
C MET A 200 23.11 5.32 -11.59
N PHE A 201 22.58 4.78 -10.51
CA PHE A 201 23.16 4.90 -9.18
C PHE A 201 22.70 3.75 -8.30
N THR A 202 23.41 3.49 -7.21
CA THR A 202 23.02 2.49 -6.22
C THR A 202 22.13 3.16 -5.17
N VAL A 203 21.02 2.52 -4.81
CA VAL A 203 20.26 2.82 -3.60
C VAL A 203 20.78 1.88 -2.51
N ASP A 204 21.40 2.44 -1.48
CA ASP A 204 21.95 1.67 -0.37
C ASP A 204 20.86 1.12 0.57
N THR A 205 21.26 0.36 1.60
CA THR A 205 20.32 -0.22 2.59
C THR A 205 19.61 0.82 3.46
N LEU A 206 20.00 2.09 3.37
CA LEU A 206 19.34 3.22 4.04
C LEU A 206 18.42 3.99 3.08
N GLY A 207 18.35 3.59 1.81
CA GLY A 207 17.55 4.26 0.80
C GLY A 207 18.18 5.53 0.26
N LEU A 208 19.52 5.68 0.40
CA LEU A 208 20.26 6.84 -0.07
C LEU A 208 21.00 6.54 -1.39
N PRO A 209 21.12 7.51 -2.30
CA PRO A 209 21.83 7.32 -3.56
C PRO A 209 23.35 7.34 -3.37
N ARG A 210 24.04 6.36 -3.96
CA ARG A 210 25.50 6.17 -3.98
C ARG A 210 25.96 5.88 -5.41
N GLY A 211 27.24 6.12 -5.69
CA GLY A 211 27.84 5.72 -6.98
C GLY A 211 27.11 6.30 -8.21
N ILE A 212 26.82 7.60 -8.19
CA ILE A 212 26.06 8.27 -9.26
C ILE A 212 26.88 8.28 -10.56
N ASN A 213 26.32 7.71 -11.61
CA ASN A 213 26.91 7.63 -12.94
C ASN A 213 25.94 8.14 -14.01
N CYS A 214 26.32 9.18 -14.75
CA CYS A 214 25.54 9.66 -15.88
C CYS A 214 25.87 8.81 -17.12
N LEU A 215 24.93 7.96 -17.55
CA LEU A 215 25.14 7.04 -18.65
C LEU A 215 25.14 7.75 -20.01
N THR A 216 24.18 8.66 -20.21
CA THR A 216 24.12 9.52 -21.39
C THR A 216 23.36 10.79 -21.04
N SER A 217 23.67 11.87 -21.73
CA SER A 217 22.95 13.14 -21.63
C SER A 217 23.05 13.87 -22.95
N THR A 218 21.95 14.45 -23.42
CA THR A 218 21.99 15.24 -24.66
C THR A 218 22.77 16.55 -24.47
N ARG A 219 22.93 17.02 -23.23
CA ARG A 219 23.70 18.20 -22.85
C ARG A 219 24.33 18.01 -21.47
N GLU A 220 25.54 18.54 -21.26
CA GLU A 220 26.25 18.38 -19.98
C GLU A 220 25.50 19.04 -18.82
N GLU A 221 24.86 20.18 -19.07
CA GLU A 221 24.10 20.94 -18.08
C GLU A 221 22.90 20.17 -17.53
N PHE A 222 22.27 19.32 -18.36
CA PHE A 222 21.20 18.43 -17.94
C PHE A 222 21.72 17.36 -16.98
N GLY A 223 22.84 16.72 -17.31
CA GLY A 223 23.51 15.77 -16.42
C GLY A 223 23.90 16.39 -15.07
N ARG A 224 24.45 17.61 -15.07
CA ARG A 224 24.81 18.34 -13.83
C ARG A 224 23.60 18.58 -12.93
N GLU A 225 22.46 18.96 -13.50
CA GLU A 225 21.22 19.17 -12.74
C GLU A 225 20.69 17.87 -12.13
N VAL A 226 20.73 16.76 -12.88
CA VAL A 226 20.35 15.43 -12.35
C VAL A 226 21.25 15.01 -11.18
N VAL A 227 22.56 15.24 -11.28
CA VAL A 227 23.51 14.94 -10.19
C VAL A 227 23.22 15.80 -8.96
N ARG A 228 22.89 17.08 -9.12
CA ARG A 228 22.47 17.96 -8.01
C ARG A 228 21.22 17.40 -7.32
N LEU A 229 20.21 17.04 -8.11
CA LEU A 229 18.95 16.50 -7.60
C LEU A 229 19.14 15.19 -6.85
N LEU A 230 20.03 14.30 -7.32
CA LEU A 230 20.36 13.07 -6.61
C LEU A 230 21.07 13.31 -5.28
N LYS A 231 21.95 14.32 -5.20
CA LYS A 231 22.59 14.71 -3.93
C LYS A 231 21.59 15.23 -2.90
N GLU A 232 20.47 15.78 -3.37
CA GLU A 232 19.38 16.29 -2.52
C GLU A 232 18.16 15.35 -2.45
N LEU A 233 18.28 14.12 -2.96
CA LEU A 233 17.21 13.14 -2.92
C LEU A 233 16.93 12.80 -1.44
N PRO A 234 15.68 12.96 -0.96
CA PRO A 234 15.39 12.65 0.42
C PRO A 234 15.51 11.15 0.68
N HIS A 235 15.64 10.81 1.96
CA HIS A 235 15.59 9.44 2.43
C HIS A 235 14.32 8.73 1.92
N GLY A 236 14.51 7.61 1.23
CA GLY A 236 13.44 6.71 0.80
C GLY A 236 13.50 5.37 1.54
N GLN A 237 12.44 4.57 1.43
CA GLN A 237 12.51 3.15 1.75
C GLN A 237 13.49 2.46 0.79
N PRO A 238 14.40 1.62 1.30
CA PRO A 238 15.33 0.86 0.47
C PRO A 238 14.60 -0.28 -0.26
N CYS A 239 15.36 -1.06 -1.04
CA CYS A 239 14.85 -2.33 -1.57
C CYS A 239 14.80 -3.37 -0.44
N TRP A 240 13.79 -4.24 -0.46
CA TRP A 240 13.66 -5.35 0.49
C TRP A 240 13.61 -6.68 -0.25
N ASP A 241 14.30 -7.68 0.28
CA ASP A 241 14.24 -9.04 -0.24
C ASP A 241 12.97 -9.79 0.21
N ALA A 242 12.76 -11.00 -0.32
CA ALA A 242 11.62 -11.85 0.00
C ALA A 242 11.54 -12.25 1.49
N THR A 243 12.65 -12.12 2.22
CA THR A 243 12.73 -12.42 3.66
C THR A 243 12.47 -11.19 4.54
N GLY A 244 12.24 -10.03 3.93
CA GLY A 244 12.04 -8.76 4.63
C GLY A 244 13.34 -8.11 5.11
N ARG A 245 14.49 -8.43 4.51
CA ARG A 245 15.77 -7.76 4.82
C ARG A 245 16.06 -6.67 3.81
N ARG A 246 16.68 -5.58 4.29
CA ARG A 246 17.12 -4.47 3.46
C ARG A 246 18.24 -4.91 2.53
N MET A 247 18.16 -4.47 1.28
CA MET A 247 19.08 -4.84 0.22
C MET A 247 19.44 -3.61 -0.61
N GLU A 248 20.70 -3.53 -1.03
CA GLU A 248 21.13 -2.53 -2.00
C GLU A 248 20.66 -2.91 -3.41
N CYS A 249 20.26 -1.93 -4.20
CA CYS A 249 19.90 -2.17 -5.60
C CYS A 249 20.47 -1.09 -6.52
N LEU A 250 20.72 -1.45 -7.77
CA LEU A 250 21.06 -0.49 -8.80
C LEU A 250 19.77 0.10 -9.36
N TYR A 251 19.72 1.41 -9.58
CA TYR A 251 18.55 2.12 -10.10
C TYR A 251 18.98 2.98 -11.29
N ALA A 252 18.28 2.84 -12.42
CA ALA A 252 18.47 3.66 -13.60
C ALA A 252 17.23 4.50 -13.91
N VAL A 253 17.40 5.79 -14.21
CA VAL A 253 16.30 6.74 -14.41
C VAL A 253 16.53 7.53 -15.69
N TYR A 254 15.49 7.61 -16.51
CA TYR A 254 15.39 8.56 -17.61
C TYR A 254 14.78 9.87 -17.08
N VAL A 255 15.44 11.00 -17.37
CA VAL A 255 15.01 12.32 -16.91
C VAL A 255 14.76 13.21 -18.12
N PRO A 256 13.50 13.54 -18.44
CA PRO A 256 13.18 14.41 -19.55
C PRO A 256 13.39 15.89 -19.19
N PHE A 257 14.03 16.63 -20.09
CA PHE A 257 14.20 18.08 -20.02
C PHE A 257 13.33 18.74 -21.09
N LEU A 258 12.08 19.04 -20.74
CA LEU A 258 11.08 19.58 -21.67
C LEU A 258 10.70 21.03 -21.29
N PRO A 259 11.15 22.05 -22.06
CA PRO A 259 10.95 23.47 -21.74
C PRO A 259 9.50 23.90 -21.48
N GLN A 260 8.53 23.50 -22.30
CA GLN A 260 7.13 23.89 -22.13
C GLN A 260 6.53 23.22 -20.91
N HIS A 261 6.78 21.93 -20.74
CA HIS A 261 6.34 21.18 -19.55
C HIS A 261 6.90 21.77 -18.26
N TYR A 262 8.16 22.21 -18.26
CA TYR A 262 8.76 22.91 -17.13
C TYR A 262 8.03 24.23 -16.80
N ARG A 263 7.69 25.03 -17.83
CA ARG A 263 6.92 26.27 -17.64
C ARG A 263 5.50 26.00 -17.14
N ASP A 264 4.85 24.97 -17.65
CA ASP A 264 3.51 24.58 -17.20
C ASP A 264 3.53 24.09 -15.75
N ARG A 265 4.56 23.30 -15.37
CA ARG A 265 4.79 22.88 -13.99
C ARG A 265 4.98 24.07 -13.06
N LEU A 266 5.81 25.06 -13.42
CA LEU A 266 5.99 26.28 -12.61
C LEU A 266 4.68 27.03 -12.34
N LYS A 267 3.79 27.11 -13.34
CA LYS A 267 2.47 27.71 -13.17
C LYS A 267 1.61 26.88 -12.21
N ALA A 268 1.60 25.57 -12.38
CA ALA A 268 0.86 24.65 -11.51
C ALA A 268 1.37 24.69 -10.06
N ASP A 269 2.68 24.72 -9.87
CA ASP A 269 3.33 24.83 -8.55
C ASP A 269 2.92 26.13 -7.85
N SER A 270 2.90 27.26 -8.57
CA SER A 270 2.48 28.55 -8.04
C SER A 270 1.00 28.57 -7.64
N ILE A 271 0.11 27.97 -8.42
CA ILE A 271 -1.32 27.84 -8.07
C ILE A 271 -1.46 26.98 -6.81
N ARG A 272 -0.79 25.83 -6.80
CA ARG A 272 -0.83 24.88 -5.68
C ARG A 272 -0.30 25.47 -4.39
N GLU A 273 0.75 26.29 -4.45
CA GLU A 273 1.28 26.99 -3.29
C GLU A 273 0.24 27.94 -2.68
N GLU A 274 -0.53 28.64 -3.51
CA GLU A 274 -1.59 29.52 -3.04
C GLU A 274 -2.79 28.74 -2.48
N GLU A 275 -3.21 27.66 -3.14
CA GLU A 275 -4.23 26.75 -2.63
C GLU A 275 -3.85 26.20 -1.25
N HIS A 276 -2.59 25.78 -1.07
CA HIS A 276 -2.10 25.26 0.21
C HIS A 276 -2.16 26.28 1.35
N LYS A 277 -2.05 27.59 1.08
CA LYS A 277 -2.21 28.62 2.12
C LYS A 277 -3.65 28.70 2.63
N GLN A 278 -4.62 28.31 1.79
CA GLN A 278 -6.05 28.39 2.10
C GLN A 278 -6.62 27.09 2.67
N MET A 279 -5.83 26.01 2.71
CA MET A 279 -6.30 24.69 3.16
C MET A 279 -5.67 24.27 4.50
N PHE A 280 -6.51 23.80 5.43
CA PHE A 280 -6.06 23.06 6.62
C PHE A 280 -5.75 21.61 6.23
N ILE A 281 -4.56 21.37 5.69
CA ILE A 281 -4.10 20.03 5.30
C ILE A 281 -3.25 19.43 6.41
N THR A 282 -3.64 18.25 6.89
CA THR A 282 -2.77 17.39 7.69
C THR A 282 -1.84 16.64 6.73
N TRP A 283 -0.57 17.02 6.70
CA TRP A 283 0.46 16.41 5.86
C TRP A 283 1.05 15.12 6.45
N ASP A 284 0.66 14.79 7.68
CA ASP A 284 1.19 13.65 8.43
C ASP A 284 0.25 12.44 8.33
N ALA A 285 0.80 11.28 8.01
CA ALA A 285 0.12 10.00 8.17
C ALA A 285 0.86 9.20 9.25
N PRO A 286 0.13 8.69 10.27
CA PRO A 286 0.77 7.94 11.34
C PRO A 286 1.21 6.55 10.84
N ALA A 287 2.20 5.98 11.52
CA ALA A 287 2.62 4.62 11.34
C ALA A 287 1.43 3.67 11.54
N ARG A 288 1.39 2.61 10.73
CA ARG A 288 0.28 1.66 10.75
C ARG A 288 0.79 0.24 10.81
N PHE A 289 0.21 -0.52 11.73
CA PHE A 289 0.40 -1.95 11.77
C PHE A 289 -0.10 -2.57 10.44
N PRO A 290 0.56 -3.59 9.88
CA PRO A 290 0.25 -4.11 8.54
C PRO A 290 -1.21 -4.58 8.37
N ASP A 291 -1.79 -5.12 9.45
CA ASP A 291 -3.17 -5.55 9.49
C ASP A 291 -4.06 -4.31 9.69
N LYS A 292 -4.89 -3.99 8.69
CA LYS A 292 -5.67 -2.73 8.56
C LYS A 292 -6.74 -2.55 9.65
N ASN A 293 -6.80 -3.44 10.64
CA ASN A 293 -7.74 -3.43 11.75
C ASN A 293 -7.18 -2.60 12.93
N PRO A 294 -7.93 -1.62 13.48
CA PRO A 294 -7.54 -0.86 14.67
C PRO A 294 -7.22 -1.72 15.90
N LEU A 295 -7.77 -2.94 15.99
CA LEU A 295 -7.53 -3.90 17.07
C LEU A 295 -6.36 -4.86 16.80
N ALA A 296 -5.69 -4.75 15.64
CA ALA A 296 -4.71 -5.73 15.20
C ALA A 296 -3.54 -5.90 16.18
N ILE A 297 -3.00 -4.82 16.73
CA ILE A 297 -1.89 -4.86 17.67
C ILE A 297 -2.29 -5.62 18.95
N ARG A 298 -3.47 -5.32 19.49
CA ARG A 298 -4.01 -5.99 20.67
C ARG A 298 -4.18 -7.48 20.41
N ASN A 299 -4.75 -7.84 19.26
CA ASN A 299 -4.97 -9.23 18.87
C ASN A 299 -3.63 -9.96 18.65
N TYR A 300 -2.65 -9.28 18.06
CA TYR A 300 -1.30 -9.82 17.84
C TYR A 300 -0.63 -10.19 19.16
N ILE A 301 -0.71 -9.31 20.17
CA ILE A 301 -0.20 -9.55 21.51
C ILE A 301 -0.99 -10.69 22.18
N ALA A 302 -2.32 -10.60 22.18
CA ALA A 302 -3.18 -11.57 22.87
C ALA A 302 -3.00 -13.02 22.37
N ARG A 303 -2.76 -13.21 21.06
CA ARG A 303 -2.54 -14.53 20.46
C ARG A 303 -1.17 -15.14 20.76
N ARG A 304 -0.17 -14.33 21.10
CA ARG A 304 1.21 -14.80 21.37
C ARG A 304 1.56 -14.83 22.85
N LEU A 305 0.77 -14.15 23.67
CA LEU A 305 0.94 -14.10 25.11
C LEU A 305 0.57 -15.45 25.75
N LYS A 306 1.52 -16.07 26.45
CA LYS A 306 1.20 -17.19 27.34
C LYS A 306 0.54 -16.63 28.58
N TYR A 307 -0.74 -16.95 28.73
CA TYR A 307 -1.58 -16.31 29.73
C TYR A 307 -2.16 -17.30 30.73
N ASP A 308 -1.94 -17.00 32.00
CA ASP A 308 -2.48 -17.73 33.12
C ASP A 308 -3.33 -16.80 33.99
N PRO A 309 -4.67 -16.85 33.88
CA PRO A 309 -5.55 -15.97 34.64
C PRO A 309 -5.41 -16.13 36.16
N SER A 310 -4.86 -17.25 36.66
CA SER A 310 -4.68 -17.46 38.09
C SER A 310 -3.72 -16.45 38.73
N LEU A 311 -2.79 -15.90 37.94
CA LEU A 311 -1.83 -14.87 38.38
C LEU A 311 -2.52 -13.55 38.78
N LEU A 312 -3.78 -13.34 38.40
CA LEU A 312 -4.56 -12.19 38.85
C LEU A 312 -5.03 -12.30 40.30
N GLY A 313 -5.00 -13.50 40.89
CA GLY A 313 -5.57 -13.77 42.21
C GLY A 313 -7.05 -13.40 42.25
N GLU A 314 -7.42 -12.55 43.20
CA GLU A 314 -8.80 -12.06 43.36
C GLU A 314 -9.18 -10.96 42.37
N LYS A 315 -8.22 -10.39 41.63
CA LYS A 315 -8.49 -9.27 40.71
C LYS A 315 -9.21 -9.79 39.46
N THR A 316 -10.23 -9.05 39.03
CA THR A 316 -10.94 -9.34 37.77
C THR A 316 -10.14 -8.91 36.54
N GLN A 317 -9.26 -7.90 36.67
CA GLN A 317 -8.39 -7.43 35.60
C GLN A 317 -7.19 -6.64 36.12
N THR A 318 -6.17 -6.48 35.28
CA THR A 318 -5.08 -5.50 35.45
C THR A 318 -4.70 -4.86 34.11
N ARG A 319 -4.00 -3.71 34.12
CA ARG A 319 -3.66 -2.96 32.90
C ARG A 319 -2.20 -2.53 32.88
N GLY A 320 -1.47 -3.04 31.90
CA GLY A 320 -0.14 -2.54 31.52
C GLY A 320 -0.22 -1.45 30.46
N VAL A 321 0.78 -0.57 30.41
CA VAL A 321 0.97 0.43 29.35
C VAL A 321 2.41 0.34 28.86
N TYR A 322 2.57 0.12 27.57
CA TYR A 322 3.86 -0.12 26.92
C TYR A 322 4.12 0.96 25.89
N SER A 323 5.36 1.41 25.79
CA SER A 323 5.81 2.30 24.71
C SER A 323 6.29 1.48 23.53
N ILE A 324 6.00 1.96 22.32
CA ILE A 324 6.63 1.49 21.09
C ILE A 324 7.15 2.70 20.35
N SER A 325 8.41 2.66 19.93
CA SER A 325 8.95 3.56 18.91
C SER A 325 9.12 2.78 17.61
N ILE A 326 8.47 3.25 16.56
CA ILE A 326 8.62 2.76 15.18
C ILE A 326 9.55 3.71 14.45
N ASP A 327 10.58 3.21 13.78
CA ASP A 327 11.49 4.05 13.01
C ASP A 327 10.94 4.43 11.63
N SER A 328 11.67 5.30 10.92
CA SER A 328 11.36 5.69 9.54
C SER A 328 11.31 4.54 8.54
N TYR A 329 11.77 3.33 8.87
CA TYR A 329 11.70 2.12 8.05
C TYR A 329 10.53 1.21 8.44
N GLY A 330 9.76 1.57 9.46
CA GLY A 330 8.65 0.78 9.99
C GLY A 330 9.10 -0.32 10.96
N GLU A 331 10.36 -0.36 11.38
CA GLU A 331 10.86 -1.35 12.32
C GLU A 331 10.66 -0.89 13.77
N VAL A 332 10.49 -1.83 14.69
CA VAL A 332 10.42 -1.50 16.12
C VAL A 332 11.82 -1.13 16.61
N LYS A 333 12.04 0.16 16.82
CA LYS A 333 13.30 0.73 17.29
C LYS A 333 13.51 0.53 18.79
N GLU A 334 12.47 0.80 19.57
CA GLU A 334 12.53 0.70 21.03
C GLU A 334 11.16 0.34 21.62
N THR A 335 11.16 -0.39 22.73
CA THR A 335 9.98 -0.60 23.56
C THR A 335 10.33 -0.70 25.04
N LYS A 336 9.51 -0.07 25.88
CA LYS A 336 9.66 -0.03 27.35
C LYS A 336 8.30 -0.14 28.02
N VAL A 337 8.29 -0.67 29.24
CA VAL A 337 7.12 -0.62 30.12
C VAL A 337 7.00 0.80 30.67
N ILE A 338 5.92 1.51 30.30
CA ILE A 338 5.61 2.83 30.88
C ILE A 338 4.93 2.63 32.24
N ARG A 339 3.99 1.69 32.30
CA ARG A 339 3.29 1.30 33.52
C ARG A 339 3.10 -0.21 33.54
N SER A 340 3.69 -0.86 34.55
CA SER A 340 3.57 -2.31 34.74
C SER A 340 2.12 -2.73 34.98
N CYS A 341 1.77 -3.93 34.51
CA CYS A 341 0.50 -4.57 34.84
C CYS A 341 0.51 -5.25 36.23
N GLY A 342 1.62 -5.18 36.97
CA GLY A 342 1.79 -5.81 38.28
C GLY A 342 2.15 -7.29 38.24
N ILE A 343 2.36 -7.86 37.04
CA ILE A 343 2.80 -9.25 36.83
C ILE A 343 3.98 -9.23 35.86
N GLU A 344 5.20 -9.33 36.41
CA GLU A 344 6.45 -9.14 35.65
C GLU A 344 6.57 -10.10 34.46
N ALA A 345 6.15 -11.36 34.64
CA ALA A 345 6.17 -12.36 33.58
C ALA A 345 5.29 -11.99 32.36
N TRP A 346 4.22 -11.21 32.57
CA TRP A 346 3.38 -10.70 31.48
C TRP A 346 3.97 -9.47 30.84
N ASP A 347 4.47 -8.52 31.65
CA ASP A 347 5.11 -7.31 31.12
C ASP A 347 6.29 -7.68 30.22
N LYS A 348 7.16 -8.61 30.64
CA LYS A 348 8.29 -9.11 29.85
C LYS A 348 7.84 -9.77 28.55
N GLN A 349 6.84 -10.64 28.61
CA GLN A 349 6.30 -11.28 27.40
C GLN A 349 5.73 -10.27 26.41
N VAL A 350 4.98 -9.26 26.88
CA VAL A 350 4.43 -8.23 25.98
C VAL A 350 5.56 -7.46 25.30
N ILE A 351 6.62 -7.09 26.03
CA ILE A 351 7.80 -6.45 25.45
C ILE A 351 8.47 -7.33 24.38
N ASP A 352 8.66 -8.62 24.65
CA ASP A 352 9.28 -9.53 23.67
C ASP A 352 8.38 -9.77 22.44
N ILE A 353 7.05 -9.79 22.62
CA ILE A 353 6.08 -9.87 21.53
C ILE A 353 6.10 -8.57 20.70
N ILE A 354 6.22 -7.41 21.34
CA ILE A 354 6.36 -6.13 20.66
C ILE A 354 7.64 -6.09 19.82
N ARG A 355 8.78 -6.52 20.36
CA ARG A 355 10.06 -6.57 19.63
C ARG A 355 10.03 -7.49 18.42
N SER A 356 9.17 -8.50 18.43
CA SER A 356 9.00 -9.46 17.33
C SER A 356 7.86 -9.09 16.36
N MET A 357 7.28 -7.90 16.51
CA MET A 357 6.28 -7.41 15.56
C MET A 357 6.84 -7.33 14.14
N PRO A 358 6.02 -7.59 13.10
CA PRO A 358 6.42 -7.38 11.73
C PRO A 358 6.67 -5.89 11.45
N ARG A 359 7.39 -5.60 10.37
CA ARG A 359 7.60 -4.23 9.88
C ARG A 359 6.26 -3.53 9.63
N TRP A 360 6.10 -2.35 10.19
CA TRP A 360 4.95 -1.46 10.06
C TRP A 360 5.03 -0.67 8.75
N ILE A 361 3.89 -0.09 8.34
CA ILE A 361 3.90 1.02 7.40
C ILE A 361 4.42 2.24 8.20
N PRO A 362 5.57 2.84 7.83
CA PRO A 362 6.16 3.93 8.60
C PRO A 362 5.30 5.19 8.54
N ALA A 363 5.51 6.07 9.53
CA ALA A 363 4.90 7.39 9.54
C ALA A 363 5.51 8.25 8.43
N THR A 364 4.69 9.11 7.83
CA THR A 364 5.11 9.97 6.72
C THR A 364 4.67 11.39 6.94
N ASN A 365 5.52 12.36 6.62
CA ASN A 365 5.12 13.74 6.41
C ASN A 365 5.29 14.06 4.93
N SER A 366 4.20 14.39 4.23
CA SER A 366 4.23 14.67 2.78
C SER A 366 4.53 16.13 2.44
N ARG A 367 4.83 16.99 3.42
CA ARG A 367 5.18 18.40 3.21
C ARG A 367 6.55 18.51 2.50
N GLY A 368 6.67 19.48 1.60
CA GLY A 368 7.92 19.72 0.87
C GLY A 368 8.32 18.51 0.02
N LYS A 369 9.52 17.98 0.24
CA LYS A 369 10.02 16.79 -0.46
C LYS A 369 9.45 15.46 0.07
N GLY A 370 8.72 15.50 1.18
CA GLY A 370 8.20 14.31 1.83
C GLY A 370 9.30 13.54 2.58
N GLU A 371 8.98 13.04 3.76
CA GLU A 371 9.93 12.31 4.60
C GLU A 371 9.25 11.22 5.44
N TYR A 372 9.96 10.12 5.63
CA TYR A 372 9.61 9.11 6.62
C TYR A 372 10.09 9.54 8.00
N ARG A 373 9.29 9.28 9.03
CA ARG A 373 9.57 9.71 10.41
C ARG A 373 9.46 8.57 11.40
N ASP A 374 10.21 8.71 12.48
CA ASP A 374 10.01 7.91 13.68
C ASP A 374 8.70 8.34 14.35
N GLU A 375 7.96 7.39 14.89
CA GLU A 375 6.73 7.65 15.64
C GLU A 375 6.69 6.87 16.95
N TYR A 376 6.05 7.47 17.95
CA TYR A 376 5.91 6.93 19.28
C TYR A 376 4.46 6.62 19.60
N TYR A 377 4.21 5.42 20.13
CA TYR A 377 2.91 4.95 20.58
C TYR A 377 2.93 4.55 22.05
N ALA A 378 1.87 4.91 22.76
CA ALA A 378 1.53 4.34 24.06
C ALA A 378 0.42 3.30 23.88
N LEU A 379 0.75 2.03 24.13
CA LEU A 379 -0.16 0.91 23.99
C LEU A 379 -0.68 0.42 25.35
N PRO A 380 -1.94 0.71 25.70
CA PRO A 380 -2.56 0.07 26.85
C PRO A 380 -3.00 -1.36 26.51
N PHE A 381 -2.64 -2.31 27.37
CA PHE A 381 -3.12 -3.69 27.28
C PHE A 381 -3.79 -4.08 28.59
N ILE A 382 -5.02 -4.60 28.50
CA ILE A 382 -5.83 -5.01 29.65
C ILE A 382 -5.83 -6.53 29.71
N PHE A 383 -5.38 -7.08 30.82
CA PHE A 383 -5.40 -8.49 31.15
C PHE A 383 -6.64 -8.78 32.00
N ARG A 384 -7.49 -9.73 31.58
CA ARG A 384 -8.79 -10.00 32.23
C ARG A 384 -8.94 -11.44 32.68
N ASN A 385 -9.49 -11.66 33.86
CA ASN A 385 -9.93 -12.96 34.33
C ASN A 385 -11.28 -13.33 33.69
N ASP A 386 -11.33 -13.42 32.36
CA ASP A 386 -12.54 -13.78 31.62
C ASP A 386 -12.50 -15.29 31.31
N LYS A 387 -12.84 -16.09 32.33
CA LYS A 387 -13.00 -17.54 32.19
C LYS A 387 -14.35 -17.83 31.52
N ARG A 388 -14.50 -17.50 30.23
CA ARG A 388 -15.68 -17.90 29.45
C ARG A 388 -15.30 -18.86 28.34
N LEU A 389 -16.20 -19.80 28.07
CA LEU A 389 -16.07 -20.72 26.96
C LEU A 389 -17.19 -20.52 25.95
N ILE A 390 -16.85 -20.55 24.66
CA ILE A 390 -17.78 -20.38 23.54
C ILE A 390 -17.82 -21.69 22.75
N ALA A 391 -19.03 -22.19 22.50
CA ALA A 391 -19.26 -23.41 21.75
C ALA A 391 -19.00 -23.19 20.26
N HIS A 392 -18.30 -24.13 19.63
CA HIS A 392 -18.11 -24.18 18.19
C HIS A 392 -18.43 -25.58 17.66
N THR A 393 -18.99 -25.65 16.45
CA THR A 393 -19.24 -26.91 15.75
C THR A 393 -18.70 -26.86 14.32
N ALA A 394 -18.40 -28.03 13.75
CA ALA A 394 -18.10 -28.15 12.32
C ALA A 394 -19.38 -28.31 11.47
N GLU A 395 -20.53 -28.54 12.12
CA GLU A 395 -21.82 -28.58 11.46
C GLU A 395 -22.25 -27.19 10.98
N LYS A 396 -23.17 -27.14 10.01
CA LYS A 396 -23.66 -25.88 9.42
C LYS A 396 -24.27 -24.94 10.45
N HIS A 397 -24.93 -25.49 11.47
CA HIS A 397 -25.63 -24.76 12.51
C HIS A 397 -25.34 -25.38 13.88
N LEU A 398 -25.23 -24.53 14.91
CA LEU A 398 -25.06 -24.95 16.30
C LEU A 398 -26.42 -25.38 16.88
N GLU A 399 -26.81 -26.61 16.61
CA GLU A 399 -28.11 -27.18 16.99
C GLU A 399 -27.97 -28.20 18.14
N ALA A 400 -29.06 -28.40 18.89
CA ALA A 400 -29.05 -29.34 20.01
C ALA A 400 -28.64 -30.75 19.53
N GLY A 401 -27.68 -31.33 20.23
CA GLY A 401 -27.16 -32.64 19.91
C GLY A 401 -26.08 -32.67 18.83
N VAL A 402 -25.59 -31.58 18.22
CA VAL A 402 -24.41 -31.66 17.33
C VAL A 402 -23.11 -31.82 18.13
N PRO A 403 -22.06 -32.50 17.61
CA PRO A 403 -20.75 -32.50 18.26
C PRO A 403 -20.19 -31.08 18.38
N VAL A 404 -19.56 -30.76 19.51
CA VAL A 404 -19.00 -29.43 19.78
C VAL A 404 -17.61 -29.48 20.40
N CYS A 405 -16.84 -28.41 20.20
CA CYS A 405 -15.75 -28.02 21.07
C CYS A 405 -16.14 -26.74 21.83
N TYR A 406 -15.42 -26.44 22.91
CA TYR A 406 -15.52 -25.16 23.59
C TYR A 406 -14.16 -24.47 23.60
N LEU A 407 -14.13 -23.25 23.10
CA LEU A 407 -12.95 -22.39 23.01
C LEU A 407 -13.02 -21.30 24.07
N ASN A 408 -11.89 -20.88 24.63
CA ASN A 408 -11.84 -19.65 25.42
C ASN A 408 -11.87 -18.39 24.52
N GLU A 409 -11.85 -17.19 25.09
CA GLU A 409 -11.83 -15.93 24.31
C GLU A 409 -10.66 -15.79 23.33
N ARG A 410 -9.54 -16.47 23.59
CA ARG A 410 -8.36 -16.47 22.71
C ARG A 410 -8.48 -17.45 21.55
N GLY A 411 -9.49 -18.31 21.56
CA GLY A 411 -9.65 -19.40 20.60
C GLY A 411 -8.92 -20.68 21.01
N ASP A 412 -8.38 -20.78 22.23
CA ASP A 412 -7.76 -22.01 22.71
C ASP A 412 -8.84 -23.05 23.03
N THR A 413 -8.63 -24.28 22.57
CA THR A 413 -9.56 -25.40 22.82
C THR A 413 -9.45 -25.88 24.26
N ILE A 414 -10.49 -25.66 25.06
CA ILE A 414 -10.59 -26.15 26.45
C ILE A 414 -11.32 -27.49 26.49
N VAL A 415 -12.41 -27.61 25.72
CA VAL A 415 -13.11 -28.88 25.52
C VAL A 415 -12.89 -29.31 24.06
N PRO A 416 -12.21 -30.45 23.81
CA PRO A 416 -11.95 -30.94 22.47
C PRO A 416 -13.23 -31.22 21.67
N TYR A 417 -13.16 -31.02 20.35
CA TYR A 417 -14.27 -31.30 19.45
C TYR A 417 -14.72 -32.76 19.55
N GLY A 418 -16.03 -32.97 19.68
CA GLY A 418 -16.60 -34.31 19.79
C GLY A 418 -16.41 -34.97 21.16
N LYS A 419 -15.83 -34.29 22.16
CA LYS A 419 -15.87 -34.79 23.55
C LYS A 419 -17.31 -34.80 24.08
N TYR A 420 -18.09 -33.80 23.71
CA TYR A 420 -19.50 -33.65 24.09
C TYR A 420 -20.34 -33.21 22.89
N ARG A 421 -21.66 -33.28 23.05
CA ARG A 421 -22.65 -32.76 22.10
C ARG A 421 -23.38 -31.55 22.69
N PHE A 422 -23.82 -30.63 21.83
CA PHE A 422 -24.39 -29.36 22.23
C PHE A 422 -25.70 -29.53 23.01
N CYS A 423 -25.80 -28.94 24.20
CA CYS A 423 -27.04 -28.92 24.99
C CYS A 423 -27.43 -27.47 25.29
N GLN A 424 -27.67 -26.71 24.22
CA GLN A 424 -28.26 -25.36 24.25
C GLN A 424 -27.49 -24.31 25.09
N THR A 425 -26.24 -24.57 25.46
CA THR A 425 -25.38 -23.61 26.15
C THR A 425 -24.24 -23.18 25.22
N ASP A 426 -24.45 -22.10 24.48
CA ASP A 426 -23.45 -21.54 23.56
C ASP A 426 -22.28 -20.88 24.30
N THR A 427 -22.55 -20.24 25.45
CA THR A 427 -21.55 -19.52 26.23
C THR A 427 -21.55 -19.95 27.70
N ILE A 428 -20.48 -20.62 28.15
CA ILE A 428 -20.24 -20.97 29.55
C ILE A 428 -19.53 -19.82 30.24
N ARG A 429 -20.23 -19.12 31.15
CA ARG A 429 -19.64 -18.05 31.99
C ARG A 429 -19.29 -18.49 33.40
N ARG A 430 -19.90 -19.59 33.87
CA ARG A 430 -19.66 -20.18 35.20
C ARG A 430 -19.93 -21.67 35.17
N ILE A 431 -21.16 -22.03 34.82
CA ILE A 431 -21.55 -23.40 34.49
C ILE A 431 -22.23 -23.45 33.12
N GLY A 432 -22.20 -24.61 32.47
CA GLY A 432 -22.88 -24.84 31.21
C GLY A 432 -23.23 -26.30 31.00
N PHE A 433 -24.18 -26.56 30.10
CA PHE A 433 -24.72 -27.89 29.91
C PHE A 433 -24.34 -28.48 28.55
N VAL A 434 -23.97 -29.76 28.58
CA VAL A 434 -23.62 -30.54 27.40
C VAL A 434 -24.21 -31.94 27.47
N TYR A 435 -24.45 -32.58 26.34
CA TYR A 435 -24.78 -34.00 26.32
C TYR A 435 -23.50 -34.85 26.28
N GLU A 436 -23.55 -36.02 26.92
CA GLU A 436 -22.59 -37.09 26.65
C GLU A 436 -22.51 -37.39 25.15
N ASN A 437 -21.31 -37.65 24.64
CA ASN A 437 -21.16 -38.12 23.27
C ASN A 437 -21.47 -39.63 23.17
N LYS A 438 -22.75 -39.97 23.31
CA LYS A 438 -23.29 -41.34 23.20
C LYS A 438 -24.47 -41.36 22.23
N ALA A 439 -24.64 -42.49 21.52
CA ALA A 439 -25.68 -42.66 20.50
C ALA A 439 -27.09 -42.88 21.10
N HIS A 440 -27.18 -43.46 22.30
CA HIS A 440 -28.46 -43.77 22.95
C HIS A 440 -28.51 -43.19 24.35
N GLN A 441 -29.61 -42.49 24.65
CA GLN A 441 -29.92 -41.90 25.96
C GLN A 441 -28.76 -41.10 26.57
N PRO A 442 -28.24 -40.06 25.86
CA PRO A 442 -27.15 -39.27 26.37
C PRO A 442 -27.58 -38.50 27.62
N ARG A 443 -26.79 -38.58 28.69
CA ARG A 443 -27.03 -37.80 29.89
C ARG A 443 -26.54 -36.37 29.72
N ILE A 444 -27.18 -35.45 30.44
CA ILE A 444 -26.78 -34.05 30.48
C ILE A 444 -25.71 -33.88 31.56
N ILE A 445 -24.61 -33.23 31.21
CA ILE A 445 -23.47 -32.95 32.08
C ILE A 445 -23.38 -31.44 32.30
N CYS A 446 -23.18 -31.05 33.55
CA CYS A 446 -22.78 -29.70 33.91
C CYS A 446 -21.25 -29.59 33.85
N LEU A 447 -20.74 -28.60 33.11
CA LEU A 447 -19.33 -28.24 33.01
C LEU A 447 -19.07 -26.90 33.68
N ASP A 448 -17.88 -26.73 34.25
CA ASP A 448 -17.35 -25.42 34.61
C ASP A 448 -16.60 -24.76 33.43
N THR A 449 -16.04 -23.57 33.70
CA THR A 449 -15.27 -22.78 32.73
C THR A 449 -13.89 -23.37 32.40
N GLU A 450 -13.48 -24.44 33.08
CA GLU A 450 -12.26 -25.21 32.81
C GLU A 450 -12.58 -26.50 32.02
N GLY A 451 -13.85 -26.69 31.63
CA GLY A 451 -14.31 -27.88 30.92
C GLY A 451 -14.38 -29.12 31.80
N LYS A 452 -14.33 -28.96 33.13
CA LYS A 452 -14.44 -30.05 34.09
C LYS A 452 -15.91 -30.37 34.35
N LYS A 453 -16.23 -31.67 34.32
CA LYS A 453 -17.54 -32.18 34.74
C LYS A 453 -17.75 -31.95 36.23
N LEU A 454 -18.86 -31.28 36.57
CA LEU A 454 -19.31 -31.09 37.95
C LEU A 454 -20.25 -32.22 38.40
N PHE A 455 -21.33 -32.46 37.64
CA PHE A 455 -22.35 -33.48 37.94
C PHE A 455 -23.24 -33.76 36.71
N TYR A 456 -24.11 -34.77 36.77
CA TYR A 456 -25.19 -34.91 35.79
C TYR A 456 -26.41 -34.09 36.18
N VAL A 457 -27.15 -33.66 35.18
CA VAL A 457 -28.37 -32.86 35.32
C VAL A 457 -29.57 -33.72 34.98
N PHE A 458 -30.64 -33.59 35.77
CA PHE A 458 -31.89 -34.28 35.49
C PHE A 458 -32.45 -33.77 34.14
N PRO A 459 -32.78 -34.65 33.18
CA PRO A 459 -33.35 -34.24 31.91
C PRO A 459 -34.83 -33.89 32.11
N TYR A 460 -35.25 -32.73 31.60
CA TYR A 460 -36.66 -32.34 31.57
C TYR A 460 -37.03 -31.84 30.18
N ASP A 461 -38.11 -32.39 29.63
CA ASP A 461 -38.51 -32.16 28.24
C ASP A 461 -37.35 -32.48 27.27
N ASN A 462 -36.90 -31.50 26.48
CA ASN A 462 -35.82 -31.66 25.51
C ASN A 462 -34.46 -31.13 26.00
N GLY A 463 -34.30 -30.86 27.30
CA GLY A 463 -33.12 -30.14 27.82
C GLY A 463 -32.82 -30.37 29.30
N PRO A 464 -31.93 -29.55 29.89
CA PRO A 464 -31.62 -29.59 31.32
C PRO A 464 -32.83 -29.14 32.15
N ASP A 465 -32.94 -29.67 33.38
CA ASP A 465 -33.97 -29.24 34.32
C ASP A 465 -33.96 -27.72 34.54
N TYR A 466 -35.14 -27.12 34.54
CA TYR A 466 -35.29 -25.69 34.77
C TYR A 466 -34.99 -25.34 36.22
N ALA A 467 -34.20 -24.29 36.45
CA ALA A 467 -34.00 -23.75 37.78
C ALA A 467 -35.33 -23.20 38.34
N GLN A 468 -35.77 -23.76 39.46
CA GLN A 468 -36.94 -23.31 40.22
C GLN A 468 -36.47 -22.82 41.57
N GLU A 469 -36.80 -21.56 41.89
CA GLU A 469 -36.32 -20.87 43.09
C GLU A 469 -34.78 -20.92 43.30
N GLY A 470 -34.03 -20.85 42.20
CA GLY A 470 -32.57 -20.80 42.21
C GLY A 470 -31.86 -22.16 42.23
N VAL A 471 -32.60 -23.27 42.22
CA VAL A 471 -32.04 -24.64 42.25
C VAL A 471 -32.65 -25.53 41.18
N PHE A 472 -31.92 -26.54 40.73
CA PHE A 472 -32.40 -27.54 39.75
C PHE A 472 -31.95 -28.95 40.16
N ARG A 473 -32.62 -29.97 39.62
CA ARG A 473 -32.35 -31.36 39.96
C ARG A 473 -31.09 -31.87 39.26
N ILE A 474 -30.25 -32.55 40.02
CA ILE A 474 -29.05 -33.24 39.54
C ILE A 474 -29.17 -34.74 39.78
N THR A 475 -28.37 -35.52 39.06
CA THR A 475 -28.36 -36.98 39.25
C THR A 475 -26.95 -37.54 39.43
N ASP A 476 -26.87 -38.69 40.08
CA ASP A 476 -25.67 -39.53 40.08
C ASP A 476 -25.70 -40.57 38.95
N GLU A 477 -24.78 -41.53 38.98
CA GLU A 477 -24.69 -42.61 37.99
C GLU A 477 -25.87 -43.59 38.11
N GLU A 478 -26.46 -43.76 39.31
CA GLU A 478 -27.62 -44.63 39.58
C GLU A 478 -28.97 -43.95 39.30
N GLY A 479 -28.98 -42.68 38.90
CA GLY A 479 -30.18 -41.91 38.60
C GLY A 479 -30.92 -41.38 39.83
N ARG A 480 -30.29 -41.39 41.02
CA ARG A 480 -30.87 -40.74 42.21
C ARG A 480 -30.85 -39.24 42.02
N ILE A 481 -31.82 -38.55 42.60
CA ILE A 481 -32.01 -37.10 42.49
C ILE A 481 -31.42 -36.39 43.70
N GLY A 482 -30.70 -35.30 43.42
CA GLY A 482 -30.26 -34.27 44.35
C GLY A 482 -30.54 -32.88 43.78
N PHE A 483 -29.98 -31.85 44.38
CA PHE A 483 -30.17 -30.46 43.95
C PHE A 483 -28.86 -29.66 43.94
N ALA A 484 -28.69 -28.85 42.91
CA ALA A 484 -27.62 -27.86 42.80
C ALA A 484 -28.20 -26.47 42.54
N ASP A 485 -27.46 -25.43 42.93
CA ASP A 485 -27.78 -24.05 42.60
C ASP A 485 -27.31 -23.66 41.19
N THR A 486 -27.75 -22.50 40.72
CA THR A 486 -27.33 -21.92 39.42
C THR A 486 -25.86 -21.49 39.36
N LEU A 487 -25.11 -21.59 40.45
CA LEU A 487 -23.67 -21.32 40.50
C LEU A 487 -22.83 -22.60 40.35
N GLY A 488 -23.48 -23.78 40.37
CA GLY A 488 -22.82 -25.08 40.28
C GLY A 488 -22.50 -25.71 41.64
N THR A 489 -23.03 -25.15 42.74
CA THR A 489 -22.85 -25.71 44.08
C THR A 489 -23.89 -26.79 44.33
N VAL A 490 -23.44 -27.98 44.73
CA VAL A 490 -24.35 -29.06 45.16
C VAL A 490 -24.86 -28.74 46.56
N LEU A 491 -26.17 -28.46 46.68
CA LEU A 491 -26.83 -28.19 47.96
C LEU A 491 -27.30 -29.47 48.62
N ILE A 492 -27.85 -30.38 47.83
CA ILE A 492 -28.34 -31.69 48.29
C ILE A 492 -27.73 -32.75 47.38
N ARG A 493 -26.92 -33.66 47.95
CA ARG A 493 -26.32 -34.75 47.18
C ARG A 493 -27.41 -35.69 46.65
N PRO A 494 -27.23 -36.29 45.46
CA PRO A 494 -28.13 -37.30 44.93
C PRO A 494 -28.40 -38.43 45.95
N GLN A 495 -29.67 -38.58 46.35
CA GLN A 495 -30.06 -39.59 47.35
C GLN A 495 -31.51 -40.08 47.18
N TYR A 496 -32.39 -39.29 46.57
CA TYR A 496 -33.80 -39.64 46.41
C TYR A 496 -34.02 -40.45 45.13
N LYS A 497 -34.98 -41.38 45.12
CA LYS A 497 -35.38 -42.04 43.86
C LYS A 497 -36.09 -41.07 42.94
N PHE A 498 -36.86 -40.13 43.51
CA PHE A 498 -37.40 -39.01 42.76
C PHE A 498 -37.63 -37.79 43.66
N ALA A 499 -37.57 -36.60 43.07
CA ALA A 499 -37.97 -35.35 43.69
C ALA A 499 -38.60 -34.40 42.67
N THR A 500 -39.60 -33.64 43.10
CA THR A 500 -40.20 -32.56 42.30
C THR A 500 -39.34 -31.30 42.38
N PRO A 501 -39.48 -30.35 41.44
CA PRO A 501 -38.89 -29.03 41.62
C PRO A 501 -39.40 -28.33 42.88
N PHE A 502 -38.60 -27.39 43.42
CA PHE A 502 -38.99 -26.58 44.58
C PHE A 502 -40.12 -25.62 44.22
N ARG A 503 -41.11 -25.50 45.10
CA ARG A 503 -42.18 -24.49 45.08
C ARG A 503 -42.53 -24.08 46.50
N ASN A 504 -42.62 -22.79 46.75
CA ASN A 504 -42.81 -22.18 48.07
C ASN A 504 -41.80 -22.70 49.11
N GLY A 505 -40.53 -22.85 48.71
CA GLY A 505 -39.44 -23.30 49.58
C GLY A 505 -39.43 -24.81 49.91
N LYS A 506 -40.35 -25.61 49.34
CA LYS A 506 -40.41 -27.07 49.58
C LYS A 506 -40.40 -27.86 48.27
N ALA A 507 -39.87 -29.08 48.31
CA ALA A 507 -39.97 -30.06 47.23
C ALA A 507 -40.53 -31.37 47.78
N LYS A 508 -41.33 -32.12 46.99
CA LYS A 508 -41.71 -33.49 47.35
C LYS A 508 -40.57 -34.42 46.96
N ALA A 509 -40.18 -35.33 47.83
CA ALA A 509 -39.16 -36.34 47.60
C ALA A 509 -39.64 -37.72 48.05
N THR A 510 -39.03 -38.76 47.47
CA THR A 510 -39.31 -40.16 47.82
C THR A 510 -38.09 -41.05 47.59
N PHE A 511 -37.96 -42.11 48.39
CA PHE A 511 -36.93 -43.13 48.24
C PHE A 511 -37.42 -44.37 47.48
N SER A 512 -38.70 -44.41 47.11
CA SER A 512 -39.38 -45.56 46.49
C SER A 512 -40.28 -45.12 45.34
N GLY A 513 -40.85 -46.09 44.60
CA GLY A 513 -41.77 -45.84 43.50
C GLY A 513 -41.19 -46.08 42.10
N SER A 514 -41.98 -45.74 41.09
CA SER A 514 -41.65 -45.95 39.68
C SER A 514 -42.39 -44.99 38.76
N TRP A 515 -41.88 -44.77 37.54
CA TRP A 515 -42.58 -44.01 36.51
C TRP A 515 -43.88 -44.70 36.06
N LYS A 516 -44.98 -43.95 36.04
CA LYS A 516 -46.22 -44.31 35.34
C LYS A 516 -46.44 -43.35 34.16
N GLN A 517 -47.11 -43.87 33.13
CA GLN A 517 -47.46 -43.12 31.92
C GLN A 517 -48.97 -43.14 31.74
N GLU A 518 -49.56 -41.96 31.59
CA GLU A 518 -50.98 -41.75 31.35
C GLU A 518 -51.14 -40.76 30.19
N GLY A 519 -51.52 -41.29 29.02
CA GLY A 519 -51.47 -40.53 27.77
C GLY A 519 -50.05 -40.05 27.44
N GLU A 520 -49.91 -38.76 27.16
CA GLU A 520 -48.62 -38.10 26.91
C GLU A 520 -47.89 -37.69 28.20
N HIS A 521 -48.55 -37.80 29.36
CA HIS A 521 -47.97 -37.39 30.63
C HIS A 521 -47.28 -38.57 31.35
N ARG A 522 -46.08 -38.30 31.85
CA ARG A 522 -45.36 -39.21 32.75
C ARG A 522 -45.28 -38.60 34.14
N TYR A 523 -45.60 -39.40 35.15
CA TYR A 523 -45.49 -39.00 36.55
C TYR A 523 -44.83 -40.10 37.37
N TRP A 524 -44.21 -39.72 38.48
CA TRP A 524 -43.65 -40.68 39.43
C TRP A 524 -44.74 -41.11 40.40
N ASP A 525 -45.00 -42.42 40.48
CA ASP A 525 -45.96 -42.98 41.43
C ASP A 525 -45.22 -43.57 42.63
N SER A 526 -45.59 -43.10 43.82
CA SER A 526 -45.06 -43.57 45.09
C SER A 526 -46.10 -43.33 46.19
N SER A 527 -46.20 -44.27 47.13
CA SER A 527 -47.02 -44.14 48.34
C SER A 527 -46.31 -43.39 49.47
N GLU A 528 -45.01 -43.13 49.33
CA GLU A 528 -44.14 -42.61 50.40
C GLU A 528 -43.50 -41.27 50.00
N TRP A 529 -44.33 -40.23 49.92
CA TRP A 529 -43.87 -38.86 49.69
C TRP A 529 -43.67 -38.11 51.00
N PHE A 530 -42.58 -37.36 51.09
CA PHE A 530 -42.33 -36.38 52.13
C PHE A 530 -41.85 -35.06 51.53
N TYR A 531 -41.91 -33.98 52.30
CA TYR A 531 -41.40 -32.68 51.85
C TYR A 531 -39.97 -32.47 52.36
N ILE A 532 -39.15 -31.81 51.56
CA ILE A 532 -37.80 -31.38 51.93
C ILE A 532 -37.65 -29.88 51.70
N ASP A 533 -36.83 -29.24 52.53
CA ASP A 533 -36.33 -27.88 52.30
C ASP A 533 -35.07 -27.87 51.42
N LYS A 534 -34.51 -26.68 51.15
CA LYS A 534 -33.31 -26.50 50.32
C LYS A 534 -32.02 -27.01 50.97
N ALA A 535 -32.04 -27.36 52.26
CA ALA A 535 -30.96 -28.06 52.94
C ALA A 535 -31.14 -29.59 52.88
N GLY A 536 -32.25 -30.09 52.33
CA GLY A 536 -32.59 -31.51 52.26
C GLY A 536 -33.15 -32.08 53.55
N ILE A 537 -33.55 -31.22 54.49
CA ILE A 537 -34.15 -31.64 55.76
C ILE A 537 -35.63 -31.94 55.53
N ALA A 538 -36.07 -33.12 55.95
CA ALA A 538 -37.46 -33.53 55.85
C ALA A 538 -38.35 -32.68 56.76
N GLN A 539 -39.48 -32.21 56.23
CA GLN A 539 -40.44 -31.34 56.92
C GLN A 539 -41.77 -32.00 57.21
#